data_AF-T1BVX1-F1
#
_entry.id   AF-T1BVX1-F1
#
_cell.length_a   1.000
_cell.length_b   1.000
_cell.length_c   1.000
_cell.angle_alpha   90.00
_cell.angle_beta   90.00
_cell.angle_gamma   90.00
#
_symmetry.space_group_name_H-M   'P 1'
#
loop_
_entity.id
_entity.type
_entity.pdbx_description
1 polymer ?
#
loop_
_entity_poly.entity_id
_entity_poly.type
_entity_poly.pdbx_seq_one_letter_code
_entity_poly.pdbx_strand_id
1 'polypeptide(L)'
;MDGLELEFTEETLMPEGESTRGRLIALQQHGIHIAVDDFGTGYSNLARLRQIPATSLKIDQSFVRTLAHNPQDAILVRTITTM
;
A
#
# COMPACT_ATOMS: atom_id res chain seq x y z
N MET A 1 19.95 0.21 10.83
CA MET A 1 20.00 -1.22 10.44
C MET A 1 18.88 -1.40 9.45
N ASP A 2 19.21 -1.69 8.20
CA ASP A 2 18.21 -1.88 7.15
C ASP A 2 17.41 -3.12 7.49
N GLY A 3 16.13 -2.93 7.83
CA GLY A 3 15.18 -4.02 8.00
C GLY A 3 14.77 -4.58 6.65
N LEU A 4 14.40 -5.86 6.60
CA LEU A 4 13.83 -6.45 5.38
C LEU A 4 12.42 -5.89 5.18
N GLU A 5 12.13 -5.34 4.00
CA GLU A 5 10.78 -4.97 3.57
C GLU A 5 10.31 -5.92 2.48
N LEU A 6 9.11 -6.45 2.64
CA LEU A 6 8.43 -7.26 1.63
C LEU A 6 7.33 -6.44 0.99
N GLU A 7 7.38 -6.39 -0.32
CA GLU A 7 6.48 -5.59 -1.14
C GLU A 7 5.48 -6.48 -1.85
N PHE A 8 4.21 -6.09 -1.80
CA PHE A 8 3.12 -6.81 -2.42
C PHE A 8 2.22 -5.83 -3.18
N THR A 9 1.81 -6.20 -4.39
CA THR A 9 0.83 -5.42 -5.13
C THR A 9 -0.55 -5.48 -4.46
N GLU A 10 -1.40 -4.49 -4.72
CA GLU A 10 -2.78 -4.50 -4.23
C GLU A 10 -3.55 -5.76 -4.68
N GLU A 11 -3.26 -6.31 -5.85
CA GLU A 11 -3.89 -7.54 -6.33
C GLU A 11 -3.40 -8.80 -5.59
N THR A 12 -2.09 -8.92 -5.32
CA THR A 12 -1.53 -10.10 -4.64
C THR A 12 -1.93 -10.22 -3.18
N LEU A 13 -2.26 -9.12 -2.52
CA LEU A 13 -2.81 -9.15 -1.17
C LEU A 13 -4.29 -9.53 -1.13
N MET A 14 -4.92 -9.89 -2.28
CA MET A 14 -6.35 -10.14 -2.34
C MET A 14 -6.70 -11.22 -1.32
N PRO A 15 -7.68 -10.98 -0.43
CA PRO A 15 -7.81 -11.81 0.74
C PRO A 15 -8.43 -13.13 0.31
N GLU A 16 -7.62 -14.18 0.26
CA GLU A 16 -8.12 -15.57 0.36
C GLU A 16 -8.46 -15.92 1.82
N GLY A 17 -9.00 -14.96 2.58
CA GLY A 17 -9.47 -15.11 3.96
C GLY A 17 -8.50 -14.66 5.06
N GLU A 18 -8.87 -14.99 6.31
CA GLU A 18 -8.16 -14.64 7.57
C GLU A 18 -6.70 -15.11 7.60
N SER A 19 -6.35 -16.11 6.78
CA SER A 19 -5.02 -16.72 6.73
C SER A 19 -3.92 -15.75 6.27
N THR A 20 -4.21 -14.86 5.31
CA THR A 20 -3.21 -13.91 4.79
C THR A 20 -2.82 -12.87 5.84
N ARG A 21 -3.80 -12.31 6.54
CA ARG A 21 -3.56 -11.31 7.59
C ARG A 21 -2.70 -11.88 8.72
N GLY A 22 -3.01 -13.08 9.19
CA GLY A 22 -2.22 -13.76 10.23
C GLY A 22 -0.75 -13.96 9.83
N ARG A 23 -0.51 -14.32 8.56
CA ARG A 23 0.86 -14.47 8.03
C ARG A 23 1.62 -13.14 7.99
N LEU A 24 0.97 -12.06 7.55
CA LEU A 24 1.60 -10.73 7.50
C LEU A 24 1.94 -10.23 8.92
N ILE A 25 1.05 -10.46 9.89
CA ILE A 25 1.33 -10.13 11.31
C ILE A 25 2.52 -10.94 11.82
N ALA A 26 2.61 -12.24 11.51
CA ALA A 26 3.74 -13.06 11.92
C ALA A 26 5.07 -12.55 11.33
N LEU A 27 5.08 -12.12 10.07
CA LEU A 27 6.26 -11.50 9.44
C LEU A 27 6.70 -10.23 10.18
N GLN A 28 5.75 -9.36 10.54
CA GLN A 28 6.06 -8.16 11.33
C GLN A 28 6.61 -8.47 12.72
N GLN A 29 6.13 -9.53 13.37
CA GLN A 29 6.67 -9.98 14.66
C GLN A 29 8.13 -10.44 14.55
N HIS A 30 8.59 -10.80 13.35
CA HIS A 30 10.00 -11.09 13.06
C HIS A 30 10.79 -9.85 12.59
N GLY A 31 10.20 -8.65 12.66
CA GLY A 31 10.84 -7.40 12.25
C GLY A 31 10.84 -7.15 10.74
N ILE A 32 9.99 -7.85 9.98
CA ILE A 32 9.85 -7.67 8.53
C ILE A 32 8.78 -6.60 8.27
N HIS A 33 9.14 -5.58 7.52
CA HIS A 33 8.24 -4.51 7.10
C HIS A 33 7.40 -4.97 5.90
N ILE A 34 6.19 -4.44 5.79
CA ILE A 34 5.24 -4.83 4.74
C ILE A 34 4.85 -3.57 3.97
N ALA A 35 5.16 -3.56 2.67
CA ALA A 35 4.79 -2.49 1.75
C ALA A 35 3.65 -2.94 0.82
N VAL A 36 2.70 -2.04 0.58
CA VAL A 36 1.69 -2.19 -0.48
C VAL A 36 2.12 -1.35 -1.69
N ASP A 37 2.26 -2.00 -2.85
CA ASP A 37 2.75 -1.41 -4.10
C ASP A 37 1.65 -1.12 -5.11
N ASP A 38 1.98 -0.26 -6.08
CA ASP A 38 1.14 0.15 -7.21
C ASP A 38 -0.22 0.75 -6.82
N PHE A 39 -0.31 1.39 -5.65
CA PHE A 39 -1.55 1.96 -5.17
C PHE A 39 -2.04 3.07 -6.11
N GLY A 40 -3.28 2.93 -6.59
CA GLY A 40 -3.97 3.86 -7.48
C GLY A 40 -4.02 3.46 -8.96
N THR A 41 -3.33 2.40 -9.40
CA THR A 41 -3.33 1.97 -10.82
C THR A 41 -4.62 1.28 -11.29
N GLY A 42 -5.53 0.97 -10.35
CA GLY A 42 -6.82 0.32 -10.59
C GLY A 42 -7.88 0.73 -9.56
N TYR A 43 -8.83 -0.18 -9.26
CA TYR A 43 -9.83 0.04 -8.20
C TYR A 43 -9.20 -0.09 -6.81
N SER A 44 -8.56 0.98 -6.34
CA SER A 44 -7.98 0.98 -5.00
C SER A 44 -9.04 1.01 -3.91
N ASN A 45 -8.97 0.04 -3.01
CA ASN A 45 -9.94 -0.13 -1.93
C ASN A 45 -9.34 0.24 -0.57
N LEU A 46 -9.51 1.49 -0.15
CA LEU A 46 -9.08 1.98 1.17
C LEU A 46 -9.63 1.15 2.34
N ALA A 47 -10.84 0.60 2.21
CA ALA A 47 -11.42 -0.25 3.26
C ALA A 47 -10.64 -1.56 3.42
N ARG A 48 -10.02 -2.05 2.35
CA ARG A 48 -9.14 -3.22 2.37
C ARG A 48 -7.76 -2.90 2.92
N LEU A 49 -7.22 -1.73 2.59
CA LEU A 49 -5.95 -1.27 3.16
C LEU A 49 -5.99 -1.24 4.71
N ARG A 50 -7.15 -0.89 5.30
CA ARG A 50 -7.36 -0.94 6.76
C ARG A 50 -7.17 -2.31 7.40
N GLN A 51 -7.27 -3.40 6.63
CA GLN A 51 -7.16 -4.76 7.14
C GLN A 51 -5.74 -5.34 6.98
N ILE A 52 -4.91 -4.70 6.17
CA ILE A 52 -3.53 -5.11 5.91
C ILE A 52 -2.64 -4.42 6.94
N PRO A 53 -1.78 -5.16 7.67
CA PRO A 53 -0.85 -4.55 8.60
C PRO A 53 0.36 -3.99 7.83
N ALA A 54 0.13 -3.04 6.92
CA ALA A 54 1.20 -2.42 6.13
C ALA A 54 1.95 -1.37 6.98
N THR A 55 3.26 -1.32 6.83
CA THR A 55 4.12 -0.25 7.36
C THR A 55 4.34 0.86 6.31
N SER A 56 4.17 0.52 5.04
CA SER A 56 4.46 1.40 3.91
C SER A 56 3.36 1.29 2.86
N LEU A 57 2.96 2.42 2.29
CA LEU A 57 2.06 2.50 1.13
C LEU A 57 2.79 3.24 0.01
N LYS A 58 2.97 2.58 -1.13
CA LYS A 58 3.64 3.17 -2.29
C LYS A 58 2.59 3.64 -3.30
N ILE A 59 2.55 4.94 -3.53
CA ILE A 59 1.71 5.57 -4.55
C ILE A 59 2.38 5.33 -5.91
N ASP A 60 1.61 4.84 -6.88
CA ASP A 60 2.15 4.57 -8.19
C ASP A 60 2.74 5.83 -8.85
N GLN A 61 3.82 5.62 -9.61
CA GLN A 61 4.56 6.69 -10.26
C GLN A 61 3.72 7.47 -11.29
N SER A 62 2.65 6.89 -11.86
CA SER A 62 1.80 7.59 -12.82
C SER A 62 1.18 8.84 -12.20
N PHE A 63 0.74 8.78 -10.95
CA PHE A 63 0.24 9.94 -10.20
C PHE A 63 1.34 10.94 -9.90
N VAL A 64 2.51 10.45 -9.47
CA VAL A 64 3.64 11.31 -9.08
C VAL A 64 4.14 12.12 -10.28
N ARG A 65 4.25 11.51 -11.46
CA ARG A 65 4.74 12.16 -12.69
C ARG A 65 3.84 13.31 -13.16
N THR A 66 2.55 13.25 -12.87
CA THR A 66 1.56 14.22 -13.33
C THR A 66 1.20 15.26 -12.28
N LEU A 67 1.68 15.15 -11.03
CA LEU A 67 1.37 16.06 -9.91
C LEU A 67 1.45 17.55 -10.26
N ALA A 68 2.48 17.97 -11.01
CA ALA A 68 2.69 19.37 -11.36
C ALA A 68 1.70 19.91 -12.40
N HIS A 69 1.06 19.03 -13.17
CA HIS A 69 0.27 19.39 -14.34
C HIS A 69 -1.18 18.87 -14.31
N ASN A 70 -1.51 17.98 -13.36
CA ASN A 70 -2.85 17.44 -13.15
C ASN A 70 -3.32 17.72 -11.72
N PRO A 71 -4.17 18.75 -11.52
CA PRO A 71 -4.74 19.07 -10.20
C PRO A 71 -5.52 17.91 -9.56
N GLN A 72 -6.10 17.00 -10.36
CA GLN A 72 -6.83 15.85 -9.82
C GLN A 72 -5.86 14.86 -9.15
N ASP A 73 -4.74 14.56 -9.81
CA ASP A 73 -3.71 13.67 -9.25
C ASP A 73 -3.10 14.29 -7.98
N ALA A 74 -2.88 15.61 -7.98
CA ALA A 74 -2.41 16.33 -6.79
C ALA A 74 -3.38 16.25 -5.61
N ILE A 75 -4.70 16.37 -5.87
CA ILE A 75 -5.73 16.20 -4.83
C ILE A 75 -5.73 14.77 -4.30
N LEU A 76 -5.64 13.78 -5.18
CA LEU A 76 -5.64 12.37 -4.79
C LEU A 76 -4.44 12.04 -3.90
N VAL A 77 -3.22 12.36 -4.35
CA VAL A 77 -1.98 12.13 -3.59
C VAL A 77 -2.01 12.86 -2.25
N ARG A 78 -2.48 14.11 -2.23
CA ARG A 78 -2.63 14.86 -0.98
C ARG A 78 -3.64 14.21 -0.03
N THR A 79 -4.74 13.68 -0.57
CA THR A 79 -5.74 12.98 0.25
C THR A 79 -5.10 11.74 0.87
N ILE A 80 -4.44 10.90 0.07
CA ILE A 80 -3.80 9.66 0.54
C ILE A 80 -2.74 9.93 1.62
N THR A 81 -1.92 10.96 1.45
CA THR A 81 -0.83 11.31 2.38
C THR A 81 -1.28 11.99 3.68
N THR A 82 -2.54 12.43 3.77
CA THR A 82 -3.08 13.13 4.95
C THR A 82 -4.08 12.32 5.77
N MET A 83 -4.49 11.14 5.30
CA MET A 83 -5.31 10.18 6.05
C MET A 83 -4.52 9.53 7.19
#